data_AF-A0A9N8EAT6-F1
#
_entry.id   AF-A0A9N8EAT6-F1
#
_cell.length_a   1.000
_cell.length_b   1.000
_cell.length_c   1.000
_cell.angle_alpha   90.00
_cell.angle_beta   90.00
_cell.angle_gamma   90.00
#
_symmetry.space_group_name_H-M   'P 1'
#
loop_
_entity.id
_entity.type
_entity.pdbx_description
1 polymer ?
#
loop_
_entity_poly.entity_id
_entity_poly.type
_entity_poly.pdbx_seq_one_letter_code
_entity_poly.pdbx_strand_id
1 'polypeptide(L)'
;MIMTEYQLFQILDLWAQGKNSEQSMIARELSKHICLEKIHPEALATTITSSGLVTSEQLLEAYKQQALEMSKVSPSSTFDHARCSWLEVLTPNCGEPTAIKLEGAGSEAVNGVYTWYGSFEGKSKYSKEGVYKGNPCVFWLFSSDLFWYVSIPDESLPGSTADMDFYLSARAHQENEEFPAPTTEWEIGDHGTEPAPKLKYNTPR
;
A
#
# COMPACT_ATOMS: atom_id res chain seq x y z
N MET A 1 -1.63 -39.69 -5.05
CA MET A 1 -2.00 -38.61 -4.12
C MET A 1 -0.99 -38.65 -2.98
N ILE A 2 -0.08 -37.68 -2.93
CA ILE A 2 0.94 -37.61 -1.87
C ILE A 2 0.29 -36.88 -0.70
N MET A 3 0.27 -37.50 0.47
CA MET A 3 -0.26 -36.89 1.69
C MET A 3 0.70 -35.80 2.16
N THR A 4 0.19 -34.60 2.43
CA THR A 4 1.00 -33.47 2.91
C THR A 4 1.25 -33.55 4.41
N GLU A 5 2.28 -32.87 4.90
CA GLU A 5 2.57 -32.76 6.34
C GLU A 5 1.38 -32.19 7.12
N TYR A 6 0.66 -31.23 6.52
CA TYR A 6 -0.56 -30.68 7.13
C TYR A 6 -1.67 -31.73 7.27
N GLN A 7 -1.88 -32.56 6.24
CA GLN A 7 -2.88 -33.64 6.30
C GLN A 7 -2.50 -34.70 7.34
N LEU A 8 -1.21 -35.04 7.44
CA LEU A 8 -0.70 -35.95 8.47
C LEU A 8 -0.96 -35.39 9.87
N PHE A 9 -0.72 -34.09 10.07
CA PHE A 9 -1.02 -33.41 11.33
C PHE A 9 -2.50 -33.45 11.66
N GLN A 10 -3.39 -33.15 10.70
CA GLN A 10 -4.84 -33.18 10.92
C GLN A 10 -5.35 -34.56 11.32
N ILE A 11 -4.83 -35.62 10.70
CA ILE A 11 -5.18 -37.01 11.08
C ILE A 11 -4.72 -37.30 12.50
N LEU A 12 -3.51 -36.85 12.87
CA LEU A 12 -2.95 -37.04 14.19
C LEU A 12 -3.73 -36.27 15.28
N ASP A 13 -4.12 -35.03 14.98
CA ASP A 13 -4.93 -34.18 15.85
C ASP A 13 -6.32 -34.78 16.06
N LEU A 14 -6.99 -35.21 14.99
CA LEU A 14 -8.28 -35.91 15.08
C LEU A 14 -8.18 -37.21 15.88
N TRP A 15 -7.09 -37.96 15.73
CA TRP A 15 -6.85 -39.17 16.52
C TRP A 15 -6.59 -38.86 18.00
N ALA A 16 -5.87 -37.78 18.30
CA ALA A 16 -5.57 -37.33 19.65
C ALA A 16 -6.80 -36.81 20.40
N GLN A 17 -7.79 -36.26 19.68
CA GLN A 17 -9.08 -35.82 20.23
C GLN A 17 -9.99 -36.99 20.68
N GLY A 18 -9.54 -38.24 20.50
CA GLY A 18 -10.18 -39.41 21.09
C GLY A 18 -10.22 -39.36 22.63
N LYS A 19 -11.08 -40.19 23.25
CA LYS A 19 -11.32 -40.20 24.71
C LYS A 19 -10.13 -40.71 25.55
N ASN A 20 -9.01 -41.07 24.95
CA ASN A 20 -7.89 -41.71 25.65
C ASN A 20 -6.71 -40.73 25.83
N SER A 21 -6.35 -40.45 27.08
CA SER A 21 -5.21 -39.59 27.43
C SER A 21 -3.88 -40.08 26.87
N GLU A 22 -3.71 -41.40 26.69
CA GLU A 22 -2.51 -41.99 26.10
C GLU A 22 -2.36 -41.62 24.62
N GLN A 23 -3.47 -41.47 23.90
CA GLN A 23 -3.45 -41.09 22.48
C GLN A 23 -2.92 -39.66 22.31
N SER A 24 -3.28 -38.74 23.20
CA SER A 24 -2.75 -37.37 23.20
C SER A 24 -1.24 -37.33 23.48
N MET A 25 -0.75 -38.15 24.41
CA MET A 25 0.70 -38.25 24.69
C MET A 25 1.48 -38.82 23.51
N ILE A 26 0.98 -39.90 22.91
CA ILE A 26 1.60 -40.51 21.71
C ILE A 26 1.56 -39.54 20.55
N ALA A 27 0.44 -38.83 20.35
CA ALA A 27 0.31 -37.82 19.30
C ALA A 27 1.30 -36.66 19.49
N ARG A 28 1.54 -36.22 20.72
CA ARG A 28 2.56 -35.19 21.01
C ARG A 28 3.99 -35.68 20.71
N GLU A 29 4.28 -36.96 20.91
CA GLU A 29 5.58 -37.50 20.52
C GLU A 29 5.71 -37.66 19.01
N LEU A 30 4.65 -38.13 18.34
CA LEU A 30 4.64 -38.26 16.88
C LEU A 30 4.69 -36.91 16.16
N SER A 31 4.13 -35.84 16.77
CA SER A 31 4.18 -34.49 16.19
C SER A 31 5.61 -33.95 16.05
N LYS A 32 6.58 -34.46 16.83
CA LYS A 32 8.00 -34.09 16.71
C LYS A 32 8.63 -34.55 15.40
N HIS A 33 8.03 -35.52 14.72
CA HIS A 33 8.50 -36.04 13.44
C HIS A 33 7.80 -35.38 12.24
N ILE A 34 6.80 -34.54 12.50
CA ILE A 34 6.13 -33.76 11.45
C ILE A 34 6.99 -32.56 11.12
N CYS A 35 7.24 -32.35 9.82
CA CYS A 35 8.05 -31.23 9.33
C CYS A 35 7.17 -29.96 9.33
N LEU A 36 7.07 -29.29 10.47
CA LEU A 36 6.27 -28.08 10.65
C LEU A 36 6.68 -26.95 9.69
N GLU A 37 7.95 -26.87 9.33
CA GLU A 37 8.50 -25.91 8.39
C GLU A 37 7.92 -26.06 6.98
N LYS A 38 7.37 -27.22 6.62
CA LYS A 38 6.68 -27.45 5.34
C LYS A 38 5.20 -27.11 5.38
N ILE A 39 4.65 -26.77 6.54
CA ILE A 39 3.24 -26.44 6.72
C ILE A 39 3.04 -24.92 6.55
N HIS A 40 1.96 -24.52 5.89
CA HIS A 40 1.67 -23.11 5.64
C HIS A 40 1.59 -22.29 6.96
N PRO A 41 2.18 -21.07 7.02
CA PRO A 41 2.22 -20.22 8.21
C PRO A 41 0.85 -19.99 8.88
N GLU A 42 -0.20 -19.86 8.07
CA GLU A 42 -1.57 -19.66 8.54
C GLU A 42 -2.10 -20.88 9.30
N ALA A 43 -1.80 -22.10 8.82
CA ALA A 43 -2.20 -23.34 9.46
C ALA A 43 -1.41 -23.59 10.76
N LEU A 44 -0.15 -23.15 10.81
CA LEU A 44 0.65 -23.13 12.04
C LEU A 44 0.00 -22.22 13.11
N ALA A 45 -0.40 -21.01 12.72
CA ALA A 45 -0.96 -20.01 13.63
C ALA A 45 -2.37 -20.37 14.15
N THR A 46 -3.15 -21.07 13.34
CA THR A 46 -4.56 -21.39 13.64
C THR A 46 -4.70 -22.82 14.18
N THR A 47 -4.73 -23.80 13.28
CA THR A 47 -5.02 -25.22 13.58
C THR A 47 -3.99 -25.83 14.53
N ILE A 48 -2.70 -25.67 14.24
CA ILE A 48 -1.64 -26.36 14.98
C ILE A 48 -1.48 -25.77 16.38
N THR A 49 -1.50 -24.44 16.49
CA THR A 49 -1.45 -23.75 17.79
C THR A 49 -2.63 -24.13 18.69
N SER A 50 -3.82 -24.27 18.11
CA SER A 50 -5.04 -24.62 18.87
C SER A 50 -5.07 -26.08 19.35
N SER A 51 -4.31 -26.99 18.72
CA SER A 51 -4.31 -28.42 19.05
C SER A 51 -3.65 -28.76 20.40
N GLY A 52 -2.72 -27.92 20.88
CA GLY A 52 -1.91 -28.21 22.08
C GLY A 52 -0.95 -29.42 21.96
N LEU A 53 -0.81 -29.99 20.75
CA LEU A 53 0.11 -31.11 20.46
C LEU A 53 1.54 -30.66 20.17
N VAL A 54 1.73 -29.37 19.92
CA VAL A 54 3.02 -28.75 19.57
C VAL A 54 3.30 -27.64 20.56
N THR A 55 4.57 -27.52 20.98
CA THR A 55 5.02 -26.47 21.90
C THR A 55 5.28 -25.15 21.16
N SER A 56 5.19 -24.02 21.87
CA SER A 56 5.51 -22.71 21.30
C SER A 56 6.95 -22.61 20.78
N GLU A 57 7.88 -23.34 21.39
CA GLU A 57 9.29 -23.40 20.95
C GLU A 57 9.42 -24.07 19.57
N GLN A 58 8.72 -25.19 19.35
CA GLN A 58 8.70 -25.88 18.05
C GLN A 58 8.07 -25.01 16.95
N LEU A 59 7.00 -24.28 17.28
CA LEU A 59 6.37 -23.34 16.34
C LEU A 59 7.32 -22.19 15.96
N LEU A 60 8.02 -21.63 16.95
CA LEU A 60 8.97 -20.54 16.71
C LEU A 60 10.13 -20.99 15.81
N GLU A 61 10.68 -22.18 16.06
CA GLU A 61 11.76 -22.72 15.23
C GLU A 61 11.30 -23.01 13.80
N ALA A 62 10.06 -23.50 13.63
CA ALA A 62 9.47 -23.70 12.30
C ALA A 62 9.33 -22.37 11.52
N TYR A 63 8.80 -21.32 12.16
CA TYR A 63 8.71 -19.99 11.53
C TYR A 63 10.07 -19.42 11.16
N LYS A 64 11.06 -19.59 12.02
CA LYS A 64 12.44 -19.15 11.78
C LYS A 64 13.05 -19.88 10.58
N GLN A 65 12.85 -21.20 10.46
CA GLN A 65 13.33 -21.98 9.32
C GLN A 65 12.68 -21.54 8.01
N GLN A 66 11.36 -21.30 8.00
CA GLN A 66 10.66 -20.76 6.83
C GLN A 66 11.22 -19.42 6.38
N ALA A 67 11.46 -18.50 7.32
CA ALA A 67 12.06 -17.20 7.01
C ALA A 67 13.48 -17.35 6.42
N LEU A 68 14.28 -18.27 6.96
CA LEU A 68 15.63 -18.57 6.46
C LEU A 68 15.59 -19.19 5.06
N GLU A 69 14.64 -20.09 4.78
CA GLU A 69 14.48 -20.68 3.44
C GLU A 69 14.06 -19.64 2.41
N MET A 70 13.11 -18.76 2.74
CA MET A 70 12.73 -17.64 1.88
C MET A 70 13.91 -16.73 1.56
N SER A 71 14.83 -16.52 2.51
CA SER A 71 16.05 -15.73 2.28
C SER A 71 17.08 -16.41 1.37
N LYS A 72 17.06 -17.75 1.29
CA LYS A 72 17.99 -18.56 0.46
C LYS A 72 17.49 -18.72 -0.97
N VAL A 73 16.22 -18.45 -1.23
CA VAL A 73 15.71 -18.33 -2.60
C VAL A 73 16.35 -17.08 -3.22
N SER A 74 17.53 -17.25 -3.82
CA SER A 74 18.09 -16.25 -4.73
C SER A 74 17.06 -16.03 -5.84
N PRO A 75 16.67 -14.78 -6.17
CA PRO A 75 15.75 -14.52 -7.27
C PRO A 75 16.49 -14.82 -8.58
N SER A 76 16.48 -16.08 -9.00
CA SER A 76 16.83 -16.45 -10.36
C SER A 76 15.69 -15.98 -11.27
N SER A 77 15.94 -14.88 -11.97
CA SER A 77 15.35 -14.50 -13.25
C SER A 77 13.90 -14.95 -13.50
N THR A 78 12.96 -14.20 -12.95
CA THR A 78 11.78 -13.62 -13.61
C THR A 78 11.02 -12.93 -12.49
N PHE A 79 11.16 -11.61 -12.42
CA PHE A 79 10.38 -10.78 -11.50
C PHE A 79 8.93 -10.72 -11.99
N ASP A 80 8.18 -11.82 -11.81
CA ASP A 80 6.72 -11.76 -11.72
C ASP A 80 6.39 -11.27 -10.31
N HIS A 81 6.33 -9.94 -10.19
CA HIS A 81 5.93 -9.22 -9.00
C HIS A 81 4.43 -9.42 -8.72
N ALA A 82 4.07 -10.60 -8.23
CA ALA A 82 2.83 -10.79 -7.50
C ALA A 82 3.14 -10.79 -5.99
N ARG A 83 2.71 -9.73 -5.30
CA ARG A 83 2.63 -9.56 -3.83
C ARG A 83 3.92 -9.12 -3.10
N CYS A 84 4.13 -7.81 -3.05
CA CYS A 84 4.08 -7.00 -1.82
C CYS A 84 4.29 -5.52 -2.21
N SER A 85 3.19 -4.85 -2.52
CA SER A 85 3.14 -3.42 -2.87
C SER A 85 3.36 -2.55 -1.62
N TRP A 86 4.64 -2.40 -1.24
CA TRP A 86 5.08 -1.26 -0.44
C TRP A 86 6.10 -0.40 -1.21
N LEU A 87 6.58 -0.87 -2.37
CA LEU A 87 7.46 -0.11 -3.26
C LEU A 87 6.73 0.64 -4.39
N GLU A 88 5.42 0.41 -4.61
CA GLU A 88 4.63 1.24 -5.55
C GLU A 88 4.36 2.65 -4.99
N VAL A 89 4.75 2.93 -3.75
CA VAL A 89 4.55 4.23 -3.09
C VAL A 89 5.75 5.18 -3.27
N LEU A 90 6.83 4.78 -3.95
CA LEU A 90 8.05 5.61 -4.03
C LEU A 90 8.54 5.96 -5.44
N THR A 91 7.85 5.54 -6.49
CA THR A 91 8.19 5.96 -7.85
C THR A 91 6.93 6.31 -8.63
N PRO A 92 6.88 7.50 -9.27
CA PRO A 92 5.82 7.80 -10.23
C PRO A 92 5.73 6.69 -11.28
N ASN A 93 4.54 6.46 -11.83
CA ASN A 93 4.41 5.53 -12.95
C ASN A 93 5.36 5.95 -14.09
N CYS A 94 5.83 4.98 -14.87
CA CYS A 94 6.78 5.22 -15.96
C CYS A 94 6.21 6.29 -16.93
N GLY A 95 6.68 7.54 -16.82
CA GLY A 95 6.18 8.69 -17.61
C GLY A 95 5.55 9.83 -16.81
N GLU A 96 5.24 9.66 -15.51
CA GLU A 96 4.72 10.73 -14.67
C GLU A 96 5.82 11.73 -14.23
N PRO A 97 5.51 13.04 -14.14
CA PRO A 97 6.40 13.99 -13.52
C PRO A 97 6.70 13.60 -12.07
N THR A 98 7.96 13.67 -11.65
CA THR A 98 8.32 13.51 -10.23
C THR A 98 7.93 14.74 -9.39
N ALA A 99 7.78 15.89 -10.06
CA ALA A 99 7.37 17.14 -9.44
C ALA A 99 6.65 18.06 -10.43
N ILE A 100 5.69 18.81 -9.90
CA ILE A 100 4.91 19.82 -10.62
C ILE A 100 5.08 21.16 -9.93
N LYS A 101 5.40 22.22 -10.68
CA LYS A 101 5.49 23.57 -10.15
C LYS A 101 4.23 24.37 -10.49
N LEU A 102 3.58 24.91 -9.47
CA LEU A 102 2.52 25.91 -9.61
C LEU A 102 3.10 27.31 -9.36
N GLU A 103 2.77 28.26 -10.23
CA GLU A 103 3.20 29.66 -10.11
C GLU A 103 2.10 30.64 -10.54
N GLY A 104 2.10 31.84 -9.95
CA GLY A 104 1.16 32.90 -10.32
C GLY A 104 -0.25 32.74 -9.75
N ALA A 105 -0.44 31.87 -8.75
CA ALA A 105 -1.67 31.87 -7.96
C ALA A 105 -1.77 33.18 -7.15
N GLY A 106 -2.99 33.72 -7.00
CA GLY A 106 -3.28 34.83 -6.09
C GLY A 106 -3.01 34.48 -4.64
N SER A 107 -3.17 33.19 -4.29
CA SER A 107 -2.80 32.66 -3.00
C SER A 107 -1.33 32.23 -3.02
N GLU A 108 -0.47 33.02 -2.38
CA GLU A 108 0.97 32.72 -2.32
C GLU A 108 1.27 31.37 -1.68
N ALA A 109 0.40 30.92 -0.77
CA ALA A 109 0.54 29.62 -0.11
C ALA A 109 0.41 28.44 -1.10
N VAL A 110 -0.30 28.62 -2.21
CA VAL A 110 -0.48 27.60 -3.26
C VAL A 110 0.74 27.51 -4.18
N ASN A 111 1.43 28.62 -4.44
CA ASN A 111 2.61 28.66 -5.30
C ASN A 111 3.73 27.75 -4.75
N GLY A 112 4.46 27.05 -5.62
CA GLY A 112 5.59 26.21 -5.24
C GLY A 112 5.68 24.90 -5.99
N VAL A 113 6.58 24.02 -5.53
CA VAL A 113 6.82 22.70 -6.13
C VAL A 113 6.09 21.64 -5.32
N TYR A 114 5.21 20.90 -6.00
CA TYR A 114 4.50 19.75 -5.47
C TYR A 114 5.25 18.50 -5.90
N THR A 115 5.70 17.72 -4.94
CA THR A 115 6.42 16.48 -5.18
C THR A 115 5.44 15.32 -5.20
N TRP A 116 5.67 14.37 -6.09
CA TRP A 116 4.86 13.15 -6.14
C TRP A 116 4.85 12.48 -4.77
N TYR A 117 3.66 12.16 -4.29
CA TYR A 117 3.41 11.62 -2.95
C TYR A 117 2.83 10.20 -3.02
N GLY A 118 2.24 9.83 -4.16
CA GLY A 118 1.65 8.52 -4.37
C GLY A 118 0.50 8.58 -5.36
N SER A 119 -0.38 7.58 -5.28
CA SER A 119 -1.64 7.55 -6.00
C SER A 119 -2.83 7.38 -5.04
N PHE A 120 -3.98 7.93 -5.42
CA PHE A 120 -5.26 7.72 -4.75
C PHE A 120 -6.25 7.21 -5.79
N GLU A 121 -6.82 6.03 -5.56
CA GLU A 121 -7.72 5.35 -6.53
C GLU A 121 -7.09 5.21 -7.94
N GLY A 122 -5.78 4.96 -8.01
CA GLY A 122 -5.04 4.84 -9.27
C GLY A 122 -4.72 6.17 -9.96
N LYS A 123 -5.01 7.31 -9.31
CA LYS A 123 -4.76 8.66 -9.84
C LYS A 123 -3.61 9.32 -9.13
N SER A 124 -2.81 10.05 -9.90
CA SER A 124 -1.58 10.71 -9.46
C SER A 124 -1.86 11.76 -8.38
N LYS A 125 -1.06 11.74 -7.31
CA LYS A 125 -1.16 12.68 -6.18
C LYS A 125 0.20 13.26 -5.83
N TYR A 126 0.23 14.58 -5.70
CA TYR A 126 1.40 15.37 -5.35
C TYR A 126 1.10 16.17 -4.08
N SER A 127 2.14 16.49 -3.32
CA SER A 127 2.01 17.26 -2.09
C SER A 127 3.08 18.31 -1.95
N LYS A 128 2.75 19.35 -1.18
CA LYS A 128 3.65 20.43 -0.79
C LYS A 128 3.33 20.86 0.64
N GLU A 129 4.34 20.92 1.49
CA GLU A 129 4.21 21.58 2.79
C GLU A 129 4.15 23.11 2.64
N GLY A 130 3.36 23.77 3.48
CA GLY A 130 3.25 25.22 3.46
C GLY A 130 2.56 25.77 4.70
N VAL A 131 2.21 27.05 4.62
CA VAL A 131 1.50 27.76 5.69
C VAL A 131 0.31 28.48 5.08
N TYR A 132 -0.88 28.24 5.61
CA TYR A 132 -2.11 28.92 5.22
C TYR A 132 -2.75 29.61 6.43
N LYS A 133 -3.03 30.91 6.30
CA LYS A 133 -3.57 31.76 7.39
C LYS A 133 -2.80 31.64 8.72
N GLY A 134 -1.49 31.43 8.64
CA GLY A 134 -0.61 31.31 9.81
C GLY A 134 -0.47 29.90 10.39
N ASN A 135 -1.19 28.90 9.85
CA ASN A 135 -1.12 27.52 10.31
C ASN A 135 -0.30 26.66 9.33
N PRO A 136 0.60 25.79 9.81
CA PRO A 136 1.29 24.83 8.96
C PRO A 136 0.27 23.82 8.41
N CYS A 137 0.37 23.51 7.12
CA CYS A 137 -0.54 22.59 6.43
C CYS A 137 0.14 21.91 5.24
N VAL A 138 -0.48 20.86 4.74
CA VAL A 138 -0.05 20.18 3.51
C VAL A 138 -1.06 20.47 2.41
N PHE A 139 -0.58 21.01 1.30
CA PHE A 139 -1.36 21.19 0.09
C PHE A 139 -1.24 19.95 -0.77
N TRP A 140 -2.36 19.48 -1.32
CA TRP A 140 -2.43 18.40 -2.27
C TRP A 140 -2.75 18.92 -3.66
N LEU A 141 -2.08 18.34 -4.64
CA LEU A 141 -2.43 18.44 -6.06
C LEU A 141 -2.77 17.03 -6.52
N PHE A 142 -4.03 16.77 -6.80
CA PHE A 142 -4.49 15.42 -7.17
C PHE A 142 -5.52 15.47 -8.30
N SER A 143 -5.62 14.37 -9.04
CA SER A 143 -6.61 14.20 -10.09
C SER A 143 -7.74 13.30 -9.64
N SER A 144 -8.95 13.64 -10.11
CA SER A 144 -10.13 12.79 -10.14
C SER A 144 -10.39 12.32 -11.58
N ASP A 145 -11.57 11.73 -11.86
CA ASP A 145 -11.89 11.30 -13.23
C ASP A 145 -12.01 12.47 -14.19
N LEU A 146 -12.49 13.62 -13.71
CA LEU A 146 -12.88 14.75 -14.53
C LEU A 146 -12.04 16.01 -14.28
N PHE A 147 -11.47 16.14 -13.08
CA PHE A 147 -10.83 17.38 -12.63
C PHE A 147 -9.54 17.13 -11.87
N TRP A 148 -8.63 18.08 -11.97
CA TRP A 148 -7.53 18.28 -11.05
C TRP A 148 -7.90 19.30 -9.98
N TYR A 149 -7.44 19.08 -8.76
CA TYR A 149 -7.69 19.95 -7.61
C TYR A 149 -6.40 20.35 -6.94
N VAL A 150 -6.36 21.59 -6.47
CA VAL A 150 -5.42 22.06 -5.46
C VAL A 150 -6.20 22.30 -4.18
N SER A 151 -5.96 21.49 -3.17
CA SER A 151 -6.71 21.56 -1.90
C SER A 151 -5.81 21.39 -0.68
N ILE A 152 -6.31 21.79 0.47
CA ILE A 152 -5.83 21.27 1.76
C ILE A 152 -6.86 20.22 2.18
N PRO A 153 -6.48 18.94 2.32
CA PRO A 153 -7.41 17.88 2.70
C PRO A 153 -7.91 18.09 4.12
N ASP A 154 -9.13 17.64 4.38
CA ASP A 154 -9.61 17.50 5.74
C ASP A 154 -8.87 16.35 6.46
N GLU A 155 -8.51 16.55 7.73
CA GLU A 155 -7.75 15.56 8.52
C GLU A 155 -8.56 14.29 8.80
N SER A 156 -9.90 14.35 8.75
CA SER A 156 -10.77 13.23 9.08
C SER A 156 -11.14 12.37 7.86
N LEU A 157 -11.31 12.99 6.68
CA LEU A 157 -11.60 12.28 5.44
C LEU A 157 -11.06 13.04 4.21
N PRO A 158 -9.84 12.72 3.76
CA PRO A 158 -9.26 13.38 2.59
C PRO A 158 -10.03 13.05 1.30
N GLY A 159 -10.25 14.04 0.45
CA GLY A 159 -11.05 13.92 -0.78
C GLY A 159 -12.55 14.11 -0.56
N SER A 160 -12.96 14.57 0.63
CA SER A 160 -14.36 14.87 0.93
C SER A 160 -14.71 16.31 0.55
N THR A 161 -16.00 16.64 0.53
CA THR A 161 -16.46 18.03 0.34
C THR A 161 -16.08 18.96 1.50
N ALA A 162 -15.44 18.44 2.55
CA ALA A 162 -14.89 19.24 3.64
C ALA A 162 -13.45 19.71 3.35
N ASP A 163 -12.83 19.23 2.26
CA ASP A 163 -11.54 19.71 1.80
C ASP A 163 -11.63 21.20 1.45
N MET A 164 -10.54 21.94 1.72
CA MET A 164 -10.44 23.35 1.34
C MET A 164 -9.89 23.45 -0.07
N ASP A 165 -10.78 23.52 -1.06
CA ASP A 165 -10.42 23.66 -2.48
C ASP A 165 -10.03 25.09 -2.85
N PHE A 166 -8.82 25.26 -3.37
CA PHE A 166 -8.31 26.55 -3.83
C PHE A 166 -8.54 26.75 -5.32
N TYR A 167 -8.23 25.74 -6.12
CA TYR A 167 -8.33 25.82 -7.58
C TYR A 167 -8.68 24.45 -8.13
N LEU A 168 -9.46 24.43 -9.22
CA LEU A 168 -9.79 23.20 -9.94
C LEU A 168 -9.60 23.41 -11.44
N SER A 169 -9.22 22.38 -12.17
CA SER A 169 -9.00 22.45 -13.61
C SER A 169 -9.55 21.19 -14.27
N ALA A 170 -10.21 21.33 -15.41
CA ALA A 170 -10.65 20.18 -16.17
C ALA A 170 -9.46 19.30 -16.56
N ARG A 171 -9.67 17.98 -16.57
CA ARG A 171 -8.69 17.04 -17.13
C ARG A 171 -8.72 17.15 -18.64
N ALA A 172 -7.57 17.31 -19.29
CA ALA A 172 -7.51 17.26 -20.76
C ALA A 172 -7.95 15.86 -21.23
N HIS A 173 -9.07 15.73 -21.95
CA HIS A 173 -9.43 14.47 -22.61
C HIS A 173 -8.58 14.31 -23.87
N GLN A 174 -7.33 13.86 -23.73
CA GLN A 174 -6.58 13.32 -24.85
C GLN A 174 -6.54 11.80 -24.73
N GLU A 175 -7.18 11.12 -25.69
CA GLU A 175 -7.36 9.66 -25.73
C GLU A 175 -6.03 8.86 -25.75
N ASN A 176 -4.88 9.52 -25.81
CA ASN A 176 -3.54 8.91 -25.87
C ASN A 176 -2.55 9.41 -24.80
N GLU A 177 -2.98 10.24 -23.83
CA GLU A 177 -2.13 10.60 -22.69
C GLU A 177 -2.48 9.73 -21.48
N GLU A 178 -1.57 8.84 -21.12
CA GLU A 178 -1.66 7.99 -19.92
C GLU A 178 -1.78 8.84 -18.64
N PHE A 179 -1.31 10.10 -18.69
CA PHE A 179 -1.34 11.09 -17.61
C PHE A 179 -1.77 12.46 -18.12
N PRO A 180 -3.08 12.73 -18.24
CA PRO A 180 -3.53 13.99 -18.79
C PRO A 180 -3.23 15.11 -17.81
N ALA A 181 -2.37 16.01 -18.28
CA ALA A 181 -2.12 17.31 -17.72
C ALA A 181 -3.42 18.00 -17.28
N PRO A 182 -3.44 18.76 -16.15
CA PRO A 182 -4.46 19.79 -15.97
C PRO A 182 -4.49 20.67 -17.21
N THR A 183 -5.68 21.09 -17.66
CA THR A 183 -5.74 22.13 -18.67
C THR A 183 -5.07 23.40 -18.12
N THR A 184 -4.61 24.26 -19.03
CA THR A 184 -4.04 25.56 -18.63
C THR A 184 -5.06 26.50 -17.98
N GLU A 185 -6.33 26.10 -17.93
CA GLU A 185 -7.45 26.86 -17.43
C GLU A 185 -7.83 26.33 -16.04
N TRP A 186 -7.32 26.99 -15.01
CA TRP A 186 -7.70 26.76 -13.62
C TRP A 186 -8.85 27.69 -13.26
N GLU A 187 -9.92 27.12 -12.74
CA GLU A 187 -11.01 27.81 -12.09
C GLU A 187 -10.66 28.06 -10.62
N ILE A 188 -11.17 29.17 -10.08
CA ILE A 188 -10.94 29.60 -8.71
C ILE A 188 -11.99 28.93 -7.83
N GLY A 189 -11.54 28.10 -6.88
CA GLY A 189 -12.40 27.47 -5.88
C GLY A 189 -12.75 28.42 -4.74
N ASP A 190 -13.51 27.92 -3.77
CA ASP A 190 -14.06 28.71 -2.66
C ASP A 190 -12.98 29.40 -1.79
N HIS A 191 -11.78 28.85 -1.76
CA HIS A 191 -10.64 29.41 -1.03
C HIS A 191 -9.53 29.97 -1.94
N GLY A 192 -9.74 29.93 -3.26
CA GLY A 192 -8.85 30.51 -4.25
C GLY A 192 -8.94 32.03 -4.28
N THR A 193 -7.91 32.64 -4.84
CA THR A 193 -7.90 34.08 -5.12
C THR A 193 -7.31 34.33 -6.51
N GLU A 194 -7.73 35.41 -7.17
CA GLU A 194 -7.17 35.82 -8.46
C GLU A 194 -5.69 36.24 -8.32
N PRO A 195 -4.82 35.89 -9.28
CA PRO A 195 -5.11 35.10 -10.48
C PRO A 195 -5.06 33.58 -10.23
N ALA A 196 -5.65 32.81 -11.14
CA ALA A 196 -5.50 31.37 -11.16
C ALA A 196 -4.03 30.94 -11.44
N PRO A 197 -3.57 29.80 -10.88
CA PRO A 197 -2.20 29.32 -11.06
C PRO A 197 -1.90 28.92 -12.50
N LYS A 198 -0.62 28.93 -12.84
CA LYS A 198 -0.04 28.32 -14.04
C LYS A 198 0.82 27.14 -13.65
N LEU A 199 0.76 26.09 -14.46
CA LEU A 199 1.47 24.85 -14.21
C LEU A 199 2.71 24.74 -15.10
N LYS A 200 3.83 24.35 -14.48
CA LYS A 200 5.08 23.99 -15.16
C LYS A 200 5.52 22.60 -14.73
N TYR A 201 5.66 21.70 -15.69
CA TYR A 201 6.20 20.36 -15.47
C TYR A 201 7.72 20.42 -15.34
N ASN A 202 8.27 19.77 -14.32
CA ASN A 202 9.67 19.39 -14.32
C ASN A 202 9.76 18.00 -14.92
N THR A 203 9.98 17.90 -16.23
CA THR A 203 10.30 16.62 -16.85
C THR A 203 11.75 16.25 -16.49
N PRO A 204 12.01 15.04 -15.95
CA PRO A 204 13.38 14.56 -15.87
C PRO A 204 13.94 14.44 -17.29
N ARG A 205 15.15 14.95 -17.46
CA ARG A 205 15.89 14.99 -18.73
C ARG A 205 16.53 13.64 -19.04
#